data_AF-A0A536DNK9-F1
#
_entry.id   AF-A0A536DNK9-F1
#
_cell.length_a   1.000
_cell.length_b   1.000
_cell.length_c   1.000
_cell.angle_alpha   90.00
_cell.angle_beta   90.00
_cell.angle_gamma   90.00
#
_symmetry.space_group_name_H-M   'P 1'
#
loop_
_entity.id
_entity.type
_entity.pdbx_description
1 polymer ?
#
loop_
_entity_poly.entity_id
_entity_poly.type
_entity_poly.pdbx_seq_one_letter_code
_entity_poly.pdbx_strand_id
1 'polypeptide(L)'
;MASLLTATVVAGGLPIVPYLWPAPPKGQKKGKVKIQLTKSINQLANGDAVKFDAPKNPNSAFIMADGGGDNAAGDLAFGGFAVKDEQGKVHVLAINCSHLGCSIALNETDKTFDCPCHGSRFHLDGTVRHGPASAPLSNLTWEQDNSDPSTIDIEGIVLGF
;
A
#
# COMPACT_ATOMS: atom_id res chain seq x y z
N MET A 1 -0.53 11.71 59.02
CA MET A 1 0.66 11.05 58.46
C MET A 1 0.30 10.58 57.05
N ALA A 2 0.75 11.28 56.01
CA ALA A 2 0.54 10.88 54.62
C ALA A 2 1.90 10.54 54.03
N SER A 3 2.15 9.26 53.75
CA SER A 3 3.36 8.79 53.08
C SER A 3 3.18 8.93 51.57
N LEU A 4 4.01 9.76 50.95
CA LEU A 4 4.18 9.83 49.50
C LEU A 4 5.02 8.62 49.05
N LEU A 5 4.39 7.67 48.36
CA LEU A 5 5.10 6.63 47.61
C LEU A 5 5.73 7.26 46.39
N THR A 6 7.04 7.50 46.43
CA THR A 6 7.83 7.88 45.26
C THR A 6 8.06 6.64 44.41
N ALA A 7 7.29 6.49 43.32
CA ALA A 7 7.57 5.47 42.31
C ALA A 7 8.89 5.84 41.61
N THR A 8 9.96 5.13 41.95
CA THR A 8 11.23 5.25 41.25
C THR A 8 11.09 4.48 39.94
N VAL A 9 10.92 5.20 38.82
CA VAL A 9 10.98 4.59 37.49
C VAL A 9 12.44 4.20 37.27
N VAL A 10 12.75 2.91 37.44
CA VAL A 10 14.06 2.36 37.08
C VAL A 10 14.16 2.44 35.56
N ALA A 11 15.05 3.30 35.06
CA ALA A 11 15.36 3.48 33.64
C ALA A 11 16.12 2.27 33.04
N GLY A 12 15.63 1.05 33.26
CA GLY A 12 16.25 -0.20 32.81
C GLY A 12 15.84 -0.66 31.40
N GLY A 13 14.95 0.07 30.72
CA GLY A 13 14.39 -0.35 29.41
C GLY A 13 15.19 0.06 28.17
N LEU A 14 16.18 0.96 28.31
CA LEU A 14 16.90 1.57 27.18
C LEU A 14 17.63 0.58 26.23
N PRO A 15 18.26 -0.52 26.68
CA PRO A 15 18.99 -1.39 25.74
C PRO A 15 18.08 -2.28 24.87
N ILE A 16 16.78 -2.39 25.16
CA ILE A 16 15.84 -3.29 24.45
C ILE A 16 15.04 -2.56 23.36
N VAL A 17 14.85 -1.24 23.49
CA VAL A 17 14.15 -0.39 22.51
C VAL A 17 14.58 -0.61 21.06
N PRO A 18 15.88 -0.69 20.68
CA PRO A 18 16.26 -0.89 19.29
C PRO A 18 15.90 -2.27 18.72
N TYR A 19 15.65 -3.26 19.57
CA TYR A 19 15.20 -4.59 19.14
C TYR A 19 13.69 -4.64 18.91
N LEU A 20 12.92 -3.79 19.60
CA LEU A 20 11.48 -3.64 19.41
C LEU A 20 11.15 -2.61 18.31
N TRP A 21 12.05 -1.66 18.05
CA TRP A 21 11.88 -0.61 17.05
C TRP A 21 13.20 -0.29 16.34
N PRO A 22 13.64 -1.13 15.39
CA PRO A 22 14.87 -0.88 14.64
C PRO A 22 14.77 0.42 13.85
N ALA A 23 15.86 1.19 13.82
CA ALA A 23 15.92 2.40 13.01
C ALA A 23 15.79 2.05 11.50
N PRO A 24 15.14 2.90 10.69
CA PRO A 24 15.05 2.67 9.26
C PRO A 24 16.44 2.51 8.62
N PRO A 25 16.59 1.63 7.61
CA PRO A 25 17.82 1.51 6.84
C PRO A 25 18.29 2.89 6.34
N LYS A 26 19.58 3.18 6.52
CA LYS A 26 20.18 4.43 6.04
C LYS A 26 20.08 4.49 4.50
N GLY A 27 19.83 5.67 3.94
CA GLY A 27 19.78 5.89 2.49
C GLY A 27 18.38 5.87 1.87
N GLN A 28 17.33 5.59 2.64
CA GLN A 28 15.95 5.71 2.15
C GLN A 28 15.57 7.19 2.00
N LYS A 29 15.02 7.55 0.83
CA LYS A 29 14.48 8.88 0.57
C LYS A 29 13.00 8.77 0.25
N LYS A 30 12.14 9.43 1.05
CA LYS A 30 10.72 9.61 0.71
C LYS A 30 10.58 10.55 -0.47
N GLY A 31 9.66 10.27 -1.37
CA GLY A 31 9.38 11.09 -2.54
C GLY A 31 8.32 10.49 -3.44
N LYS A 32 8.13 11.11 -4.61
CA LYS A 32 7.24 10.61 -5.65
C LYS A 32 7.99 9.59 -6.51
N VAL A 33 7.39 8.41 -6.67
CA VAL A 33 7.86 7.34 -7.56
C VAL A 33 7.03 7.42 -8.83
N LYS A 34 7.69 7.67 -9.97
CA LYS A 34 7.04 7.79 -11.28
C LYS A 34 6.76 6.41 -11.86
N ILE A 35 5.51 6.17 -12.26
CA ILE A 35 5.06 4.90 -12.82
C ILE A 35 4.40 5.16 -14.17
N GLN A 36 5.00 4.61 -15.22
CA GLN A 36 4.37 4.58 -16.53
C GLN A 36 3.42 3.38 -16.62
N LEU A 37 2.15 3.65 -16.84
CA LEU A 37 1.12 2.63 -16.97
C LEU A 37 1.11 2.09 -18.40
N THR A 38 0.90 0.78 -18.55
CA THR A 38 0.72 0.18 -19.89
C THR A 38 -0.57 0.65 -20.57
N LYS A 39 -1.55 1.12 -19.78
CA LYS A 39 -2.77 1.78 -20.23
C LYS A 39 -3.01 3.00 -19.35
N SER A 40 -3.12 4.20 -19.94
CA SER A 40 -3.35 5.43 -19.19
C SER A 40 -4.64 5.33 -18.37
N ILE A 41 -4.62 5.90 -17.16
CA ILE A 41 -5.76 5.89 -16.24
C ILE A 41 -7.01 6.54 -16.85
N ASN A 42 -6.81 7.56 -17.70
CA ASN A 42 -7.89 8.25 -18.40
C ASN A 42 -8.51 7.38 -19.50
N GLN A 43 -7.74 6.44 -20.04
CA GLN A 43 -8.15 5.52 -21.11
C GLN A 43 -8.73 4.19 -20.57
N LEU A 44 -8.73 3.97 -19.24
CA LEU A 44 -9.42 2.83 -18.63
C LEU A 44 -10.93 2.92 -18.90
N ALA A 45 -11.53 1.81 -19.31
CA ALA A 45 -12.99 1.67 -19.31
C ALA A 45 -13.48 1.53 -17.85
N ASN A 46 -14.77 1.74 -17.61
CA ASN A 46 -15.35 1.40 -16.31
C ASN A 46 -15.25 -0.11 -16.09
N GLY A 47 -14.86 -0.51 -14.88
CA GLY A 47 -14.63 -1.93 -14.55
C GLY A 47 -13.29 -2.47 -15.08
N ASP A 48 -12.31 -1.60 -15.29
CA ASP A 48 -11.02 -1.95 -15.89
C ASP A 48 -9.87 -1.51 -14.98
N ALA A 49 -8.80 -2.31 -14.93
CA ALA A 49 -7.65 -2.08 -14.06
C ALA A 49 -6.35 -2.43 -14.76
N VAL A 50 -5.28 -1.73 -14.41
CA VAL A 50 -3.92 -1.99 -14.90
C VAL A 50 -2.99 -2.19 -13.72
N LYS A 51 -2.25 -3.31 -13.75
CA LYS A 51 -1.20 -3.60 -12.76
C LYS A 51 0.03 -2.75 -13.02
N PHE A 52 0.67 -2.31 -11.94
CA PHE A 52 2.02 -1.76 -11.97
C PHE A 52 2.88 -2.35 -10.85
N ASP A 53 4.19 -2.32 -11.04
CA ASP A 53 5.18 -2.79 -10.08
C ASP A 53 6.11 -1.63 -9.70
N ALA A 54 6.62 -1.65 -8.47
CA ALA A 54 7.61 -0.68 -8.04
C ALA A 54 8.91 -0.83 -8.86
N PRO A 55 9.56 0.28 -9.27
CA PRO A 55 10.82 0.23 -9.99
C PRO A 55 11.90 -0.52 -9.19
N LYS A 56 12.68 -1.33 -9.91
CA LYS A 56 13.84 -2.04 -9.35
C LYS A 56 15.15 -1.26 -9.51
N ASN A 57 15.16 -0.22 -10.34
CA ASN A 57 16.33 0.61 -10.61
C ASN A 57 15.92 2.09 -10.74
N PRO A 58 16.15 2.94 -9.72
CA PRO A 58 16.55 2.54 -8.37
C PRO A 58 15.47 1.71 -7.68
N ASN A 59 15.86 0.84 -6.76
CA ASN A 59 14.91 0.05 -5.97
C ASN A 59 13.94 0.99 -5.23
N SER A 60 12.65 0.77 -5.38
CA SER A 60 11.62 1.66 -4.83
C SER A 60 10.47 0.85 -4.21
N ALA A 61 9.68 1.50 -3.37
CA ALA A 61 8.42 0.97 -2.84
C ALA A 61 7.41 2.12 -2.70
N PHE A 62 6.12 1.81 -2.73
CA PHE A 62 5.05 2.76 -2.48
C PHE A 62 4.68 2.76 -1.00
N ILE A 63 4.25 3.90 -0.49
CA ILE A 63 3.76 4.04 0.89
C ILE A 63 2.23 3.95 0.85
N MET A 64 1.66 3.05 1.66
CA MET A 64 0.22 2.95 1.84
C MET A 64 -0.31 4.20 2.56
N ALA A 65 -1.31 4.85 1.97
CA ALA A 65 -1.93 6.06 2.50
C ALA A 65 -2.81 5.76 3.72
N ASP A 66 -3.44 4.58 3.73
CA ASP A 66 -4.28 4.06 4.79
C ASP A 66 -3.96 2.58 5.08
N GLY A 67 -4.60 2.03 6.10
CA GLY A 67 -4.47 0.63 6.49
C GLY A 67 -5.69 -0.21 6.09
N GLY A 68 -5.70 -1.44 6.57
CA GLY A 68 -6.80 -2.38 6.39
C GLY A 68 -6.38 -3.77 6.81
N GLY A 69 -7.03 -4.32 7.84
CA GLY A 69 -6.71 -5.63 8.40
C GLY A 69 -5.28 -5.62 8.93
N ASP A 70 -4.40 -6.43 8.33
CA ASP A 70 -2.99 -6.51 8.72
C ASP A 70 -2.09 -5.41 8.12
N ASN A 71 -2.62 -4.60 7.19
CA ASN A 71 -1.90 -3.46 6.64
C ASN A 71 -2.09 -2.21 7.52
N ALA A 72 -1.04 -1.42 7.72
CA ALA A 72 -1.07 -0.13 8.38
C ALA A 72 -0.72 1.02 7.42
N ALA A 73 -1.23 2.22 7.71
CA ALA A 73 -0.78 3.43 7.02
C ALA A 73 0.73 3.61 7.22
N GLY A 74 1.47 3.88 6.14
CA GLY A 74 2.94 3.93 6.17
C GLY A 74 3.63 2.62 5.78
N ASP A 75 2.90 1.49 5.72
CA ASP A 75 3.45 0.24 5.22
C ASP A 75 3.82 0.32 3.74
N LEU A 76 4.65 -0.61 3.30
CA LEU A 76 5.20 -0.61 1.96
C LEU A 76 4.48 -1.60 1.04
N ALA A 77 4.17 -1.12 -0.17
CA ALA A 77 3.71 -1.95 -1.28
C ALA A 77 4.76 -1.93 -2.40
N PHE A 78 5.02 -3.10 -2.99
CA PHE A 78 5.96 -3.23 -4.12
C PHE A 78 5.24 -3.33 -5.49
N GLY A 79 3.94 -3.06 -5.49
CA GLY A 79 3.10 -3.05 -6.67
C GLY A 79 1.70 -2.55 -6.32
N GLY A 80 0.87 -2.41 -7.33
CA GLY A 80 -0.50 -1.96 -7.16
C GLY A 80 -1.31 -2.06 -8.44
N PHE A 81 -2.52 -1.54 -8.37
CA PHE A 81 -3.43 -1.42 -9.50
C PHE A 81 -3.94 0.01 -9.61
N ALA A 82 -3.90 0.56 -10.82
CA ALA A 82 -4.66 1.75 -11.17
C ALA A 82 -5.98 1.28 -11.80
N VAL A 83 -7.10 1.73 -11.25
CA VAL A 83 -8.42 1.16 -11.50
C VAL A 83 -9.40 2.26 -11.84
N LYS A 84 -10.28 2.00 -12.80
CA LYS A 84 -11.54 2.74 -12.92
C LYS A 84 -12.66 1.76 -12.60
N ASP A 85 -13.33 1.98 -11.47
CA ASP A 85 -14.40 1.10 -11.02
C ASP A 85 -15.61 1.14 -11.95
N GLU A 86 -16.62 0.32 -11.65
CA GLU A 86 -17.83 0.23 -12.47
C GLU A 86 -18.62 1.54 -12.50
N GLN A 87 -18.48 2.37 -11.44
CA GLN A 87 -19.10 3.69 -11.31
C GLN A 87 -18.28 4.79 -12.01
N GLY A 88 -17.12 4.46 -12.58
CA GLY A 88 -16.24 5.40 -13.27
C GLY A 88 -15.29 6.18 -12.36
N LYS A 89 -15.26 5.87 -11.06
CA LYS A 89 -14.33 6.48 -10.11
C LYS A 89 -12.97 5.79 -10.20
N VAL A 90 -11.92 6.61 -10.12
CA VAL A 90 -10.54 6.16 -10.20
C VAL A 90 -9.98 5.85 -8.81
N HIS A 91 -9.28 4.73 -8.70
CA HIS A 91 -8.57 4.30 -7.50
C HIS A 91 -7.15 3.86 -7.85
N VAL A 92 -6.22 4.06 -6.91
CA VAL A 92 -4.87 3.47 -7.00
C VAL A 92 -4.63 2.71 -5.71
N LEU A 93 -4.59 1.39 -5.82
CA LEU A 93 -4.65 0.47 -4.69
C LEU A 93 -3.34 -0.30 -4.55
N ALA A 94 -2.90 -0.52 -3.32
CA ALA A 94 -1.78 -1.40 -3.03
C ALA A 94 -2.10 -2.85 -3.39
N ILE A 95 -1.09 -3.59 -3.86
CA ILE A 95 -1.27 -5.01 -4.22
C ILE A 95 -1.45 -5.93 -3.00
N ASN A 96 -1.15 -5.44 -1.80
CA ASN A 96 -1.15 -6.21 -0.57
C ASN A 96 -2.58 -6.50 -0.10
N CYS A 97 -2.94 -7.78 -0.07
CA CYS A 97 -4.18 -8.24 0.54
C CYS A 97 -4.23 -7.83 2.01
N SER A 98 -5.33 -7.20 2.43
CA SER A 98 -5.57 -6.78 3.82
C SER A 98 -5.69 -7.93 4.82
N HIS A 99 -5.71 -9.19 4.38
CA HIS A 99 -5.70 -10.33 5.31
C HIS A 99 -4.33 -10.50 5.97
N LEU A 100 -3.28 -10.81 5.20
CA LEU A 100 -1.93 -11.11 5.68
C LEU A 100 -0.85 -10.66 4.66
N GLY A 101 -1.14 -9.64 3.85
CA GLY A 101 -0.16 -8.99 2.96
C GLY A 101 0.17 -9.68 1.63
N CYS A 102 -0.41 -10.84 1.31
CA CYS A 102 -0.18 -11.50 0.02
C CYS A 102 -0.51 -10.61 -1.18
N SER A 103 0.24 -10.71 -2.28
CA SER A 103 -0.09 -10.02 -3.53
C SER A 103 -1.38 -10.56 -4.14
N ILE A 104 -2.33 -9.68 -4.43
CA ILE A 104 -3.57 -9.98 -5.15
C ILE A 104 -3.38 -9.96 -6.67
N ALA A 105 -4.29 -10.61 -7.41
CA ALA A 105 -4.34 -10.59 -8.86
C ALA A 105 -5.71 -10.10 -9.36
N LEU A 106 -5.74 -9.44 -10.52
CA LEU A 106 -6.98 -9.07 -11.18
C LEU A 106 -7.62 -10.31 -11.82
N ASN A 107 -8.88 -10.56 -11.50
CA ASN A 107 -9.76 -11.47 -12.22
C ASN A 107 -10.60 -10.65 -13.21
N GLU A 108 -10.22 -10.70 -14.49
CA GLU A 108 -10.86 -9.91 -15.54
C GLU A 108 -12.30 -10.35 -15.84
N THR A 109 -12.64 -11.62 -15.58
CA THR A 109 -13.97 -12.17 -15.83
C THR A 109 -14.96 -11.71 -14.76
N ASP A 110 -14.59 -11.83 -13.49
CA ASP A 110 -15.47 -11.52 -12.35
C ASP A 110 -15.36 -10.06 -11.87
N LYS A 111 -14.42 -9.30 -12.45
CA LYS A 111 -14.09 -7.92 -12.08
C LYS A 111 -13.79 -7.80 -10.58
N THR A 112 -12.83 -8.61 -10.12
CA THR A 112 -12.37 -8.64 -8.73
C THR A 112 -10.87 -8.64 -8.62
N PHE A 113 -10.37 -8.26 -7.45
CA PHE A 113 -9.05 -8.67 -7.02
C PHE A 113 -9.13 -9.92 -6.18
N ASP A 114 -8.44 -10.96 -6.59
CA ASP A 114 -8.44 -12.27 -5.94
C ASP A 114 -7.07 -12.52 -5.28
N CYS A 115 -7.09 -12.88 -4.00
CA CYS A 115 -5.91 -13.25 -3.23
C CYS A 115 -5.71 -14.78 -3.29
N PRO A 116 -4.62 -15.28 -3.88
CA PRO A 116 -4.40 -16.71 -4.08
C PRO A 116 -4.05 -17.46 -2.80
N CYS A 117 -3.68 -16.76 -1.72
CA CYS A 117 -3.21 -17.41 -0.50
C CYS A 117 -4.34 -18.10 0.28
N HIS A 118 -5.47 -17.40 0.47
CA HIS A 118 -6.58 -17.87 1.32
C HIS A 118 -7.96 -17.59 0.72
N GLY A 119 -8.02 -17.09 -0.52
CA GLY A 119 -9.27 -16.87 -1.23
C GLY A 119 -10.00 -15.55 -0.97
N SER A 120 -9.39 -14.58 -0.25
CA SER A 120 -9.98 -13.25 -0.11
C SER A 120 -10.23 -12.63 -1.48
N ARG A 121 -11.38 -11.97 -1.66
CA ARG A 121 -11.75 -11.27 -2.89
C ARG A 121 -12.18 -9.85 -2.58
N PHE A 122 -11.86 -8.93 -3.49
CA PHE A 122 -12.18 -7.51 -3.36
C PHE A 122 -12.87 -7.02 -4.63
N HIS A 123 -13.76 -6.05 -4.47
CA HIS A 123 -14.28 -5.26 -5.58
C HIS A 123 -13.18 -4.36 -6.16
N LEU A 124 -13.43 -3.81 -7.36
CA LEU A 124 -12.47 -2.93 -8.03
C LEU A 124 -12.22 -1.60 -7.31
N ASP A 125 -13.12 -1.19 -6.42
CA ASP A 125 -12.91 -0.05 -5.50
C ASP A 125 -12.12 -0.42 -4.24
N GLY A 126 -11.66 -1.67 -4.13
CA GLY A 126 -10.89 -2.19 -3.01
C GLY A 126 -11.72 -2.70 -1.82
N THR A 127 -13.05 -2.56 -1.85
CA THR A 127 -13.91 -3.06 -0.77
C THR A 127 -13.97 -4.59 -0.76
N VAL A 128 -14.20 -5.18 0.42
CA VAL A 128 -14.23 -6.64 0.60
C VAL A 128 -15.45 -7.24 -0.09
N ARG A 129 -15.22 -8.23 -0.96
CA ARG A 129 -16.26 -9.06 -1.58
C ARG A 129 -16.37 -10.44 -0.92
N HIS A 130 -15.23 -11.02 -0.52
CA HIS A 130 -15.18 -12.33 0.14
C HIS A 130 -13.98 -12.40 1.10
N GLY A 131 -14.20 -13.03 2.27
CA GLY A 131 -13.18 -13.22 3.29
C GLY A 131 -12.11 -14.25 2.90
N PRO A 132 -11.08 -14.47 3.74
CA PRO A 132 -11.01 -14.08 5.16
C PRO A 132 -10.69 -12.61 5.46
N ALA A 133 -10.26 -11.82 4.49
CA ALA A 133 -10.07 -10.37 4.69
C ALA A 133 -11.38 -9.72 5.19
N SER A 134 -11.28 -8.88 6.22
CA SER A 134 -12.40 -8.16 6.83
C SER A 134 -12.33 -6.64 6.65
N ALA A 135 -11.28 -6.15 5.98
CA ALA A 135 -11.06 -4.74 5.70
C ALA A 135 -10.70 -4.52 4.22
N PRO A 136 -10.94 -3.31 3.67
CA PRO A 136 -10.59 -2.97 2.29
C PRO A 136 -9.08 -3.07 1.99
N LEU A 137 -8.73 -3.06 0.70
CA LEU A 137 -7.36 -2.84 0.26
C LEU A 137 -6.91 -1.41 0.58
N SER A 138 -5.61 -1.26 0.86
CA SER A 138 -5.02 0.06 1.11
C SER A 138 -4.93 0.90 -0.15
N ASN A 139 -5.25 2.17 -0.04
CA ASN A 139 -5.03 3.20 -1.05
C ASN A 139 -3.55 3.63 -1.10
N LEU A 140 -3.12 4.06 -2.28
CA LEU A 140 -1.85 4.74 -2.48
C LEU A 140 -2.13 6.21 -2.81
N THR A 141 -1.41 7.14 -2.18
CA THR A 141 -1.48 8.55 -2.56
C THR A 141 -0.84 8.72 -3.93
N TRP A 142 -1.58 9.30 -4.88
CA TRP A 142 -1.12 9.43 -6.25
C TRP A 142 -1.58 10.74 -6.90
N GLU A 143 -0.87 11.16 -7.94
CA GLU A 143 -1.22 12.27 -8.81
C GLU A 143 -0.95 11.91 -10.27
N GLN A 144 -1.73 12.47 -11.18
CA GLN A 144 -1.46 12.38 -12.61
C GLN A 144 -0.25 13.25 -12.96
N ASP A 145 0.72 12.71 -13.70
CA ASP A 145 1.81 13.53 -14.24
C ASP A 145 1.26 14.47 -15.32
N ASN A 146 1.53 15.77 -15.17
CA ASN A 146 1.03 16.81 -16.09
C ASN A 146 1.73 16.81 -17.45
N SER A 147 2.94 16.23 -17.55
CA SER A 147 3.74 16.17 -18.76
C SER A 147 3.49 14.89 -19.57
N ASP A 148 3.09 13.80 -18.91
CA ASP A 148 2.77 12.52 -19.56
C ASP A 148 1.47 11.91 -18.99
N PRO A 149 0.37 11.90 -19.78
CA PRO A 149 -0.92 11.31 -19.39
C PRO A 149 -0.87 9.79 -19.11
N SER A 150 0.19 9.09 -19.51
CA SER A 150 0.40 7.67 -19.22
C SER A 150 1.18 7.42 -17.92
N THR A 151 1.69 8.48 -17.29
CA THR A 151 2.50 8.39 -16.07
C THR A 151 1.73 8.91 -14.86
N ILE A 152 1.82 8.18 -13.76
CA ILE A 152 1.34 8.62 -12.44
C ILE A 152 2.49 8.72 -11.46
N ASP A 153 2.40 9.68 -10.56
CA ASP A 153 3.32 9.86 -9.44
C ASP A 153 2.69 9.29 -8.18
N ILE A 154 3.34 8.33 -7.53
CA ILE A 154 2.84 7.68 -6.31
C ILE A 154 3.77 8.02 -5.15
N GLU A 155 3.22 8.35 -3.99
CA GLU A 155 4.03 8.53 -2.78
C GLU A 155 4.75 7.22 -2.41
N GLY A 156 6.05 7.33 -2.18
CA GLY A 156 6.90 6.17 -1.99
C GLY A 156 8.24 6.48 -1.36
N ILE A 157 9.09 5.47 -1.36
CA ILE A 157 10.50 5.56 -1.00
C ILE A 157 11.36 5.03 -2.12
N VAL A 158 12.48 5.71 -2.36
CA VAL A 158 13.60 5.16 -3.10
C VAL A 158 14.57 4.56 -2.07
N LEU A 159 14.78 3.26 -2.18
CA LEU A 159 15.75 2.49 -1.40
C LEU A 159 17.13 2.79 -1.98
N GLY A 160 17.89 3.65 -1.30
CA GLY A 160 19.18 4.10 -1.80
C GLY A 160 20.20 2.97 -1.92
N PHE A 161 20.72 2.79 -3.14
CA PHE A 161 22.01 2.19 -3.48
C PHE A 161 22.55 2.87 -4.73
#